data_AF-A0A9D6R1K6-F1
#
_entry.id   AF-A0A9D6R1K6-F1
#
_cell.length_a   1.000
_cell.length_b   1.000
_cell.length_c   1.000
_cell.angle_alpha   90.00
_cell.angle_beta   90.00
_cell.angle_gamma   90.00
#
_symmetry.space_group_name_H-M   'P 1'
#
loop_
_entity.id
_entity.type
_entity.pdbx_description
1 polymer ?
#
loop_
_entity_poly.entity_id
_entity_poly.type
_entity_poly.pdbx_seq_one_letter_code
_entity_poly.pdbx_strand_id
1 'polypeptide(L)'
;MSNQSSPLKRILLTCFAILGMSVAGVIGAGLGGGAVYLAVQEKLNSITVPSPAPAVVITQPAPAAPASGPTNTTVNIETAVTDAVDKVGPAVITVVNQLAGGGQASGSGVIVSPEGYAVTNNHVVEGNSSLTVIFRDGQTAPASLVGADPVADVAVIKIQGKVP
;
A
#
# COMPACT_ATOMS: atom_id res chain seq x y z
N MET A 1 -49.35 -37.67 32.39
CA MET A 1 -48.48 -38.42 31.45
C MET A 1 -47.05 -37.92 31.59
N SER A 2 -46.31 -38.47 32.54
CA SER A 2 -44.93 -38.07 32.87
C SER A 2 -43.94 -38.66 31.86
N ASN A 3 -43.53 -37.88 30.87
CA ASN A 3 -42.47 -38.26 29.94
C ASN A 3 -41.09 -38.12 30.61
N GLN A 4 -40.78 -39.06 31.50
CA GLN A 4 -39.47 -39.27 32.10
C GLN A 4 -38.55 -39.95 31.06
N SER A 5 -38.02 -39.16 30.12
CA SER A 5 -36.86 -39.60 29.34
C SER A 5 -35.66 -39.66 30.27
N SER A 6 -35.12 -40.87 30.48
CA SER A 6 -34.01 -41.14 31.41
C SER A 6 -32.81 -40.23 31.14
N PRO A 7 -32.05 -39.82 32.18
CA PRO A 7 -30.95 -38.85 32.04
C PRO A 7 -29.90 -39.30 31.02
N LEU A 8 -29.71 -40.62 30.89
CA LEU A 8 -28.83 -41.23 29.89
C LEU A 8 -29.27 -40.95 28.44
N LYS A 9 -30.58 -40.99 28.16
CA LYS A 9 -31.13 -40.68 26.82
C LYS A 9 -30.95 -39.21 26.46
N ARG A 10 -31.04 -38.30 27.44
CA ARG A 10 -30.82 -36.87 27.23
C ARG A 10 -29.35 -36.56 26.92
N ILE A 11 -28.43 -37.16 27.66
CA ILE A 11 -26.97 -37.03 27.43
C ILE A 11 -26.58 -37.59 26.06
N LEU A 12 -27.11 -38.77 25.69
CA LEU A 12 -26.84 -39.38 24.39
C LEU A 12 -27.34 -38.50 23.23
N LEU A 13 -28.54 -37.93 23.35
CA LEU A 13 -29.12 -37.05 22.32
C LEU A 13 -28.29 -35.77 22.13
N THR A 14 -27.80 -35.16 23.22
CA THR A 14 -26.94 -33.98 23.15
C THR A 14 -25.59 -34.28 22.50
N CYS A 15 -24.99 -35.45 22.77
CA CYS A 15 -23.73 -35.85 22.12
C CYS A 15 -23.91 -36.06 20.61
N PHE A 16 -25.01 -36.70 20.19
CA PHE A 16 -25.33 -36.86 18.76
C PHE A 16 -25.58 -35.51 18.07
N ALA A 17 -26.23 -34.57 18.74
CA ALA A 17 -26.46 -33.23 18.19
C ALA A 17 -25.14 -32.45 17.99
N ILE A 18 -24.24 -32.49 18.98
CA ILE A 18 -22.92 -31.81 18.91
C ILE A 18 -22.04 -32.45 17.82
N LEU A 19 -22.07 -33.77 17.71
CA LEU A 19 -21.32 -34.48 16.67
C LEU A 19 -21.85 -34.14 15.27
N GLY A 20 -23.18 -34.08 15.10
CA GLY A 20 -23.82 -33.67 13.85
C GLY A 20 -23.46 -32.25 13.43
N MET A 21 -23.45 -31.29 14.37
CA MET A 21 -23.07 -29.90 14.09
C MET A 21 -21.59 -29.78 13.71
N SER A 22 -20.70 -30.53 14.37
CA SER A 22 -19.27 -30.54 14.06
C SER A 22 -19.00 -31.08 12.65
N VAL A 23 -19.67 -32.18 12.27
CA VAL A 23 -19.54 -32.77 10.93
C VAL A 23 -20.08 -31.82 9.84
N ALA A 24 -21.24 -31.20 10.09
CA ALA A 24 -21.80 -30.20 9.16
C ALA A 24 -20.87 -28.98 8.98
N GLY A 25 -20.22 -28.53 10.06
CA GLY A 25 -19.25 -27.43 10.01
C GLY A 25 -18.04 -27.72 9.13
N VAL A 26 -17.46 -28.93 9.26
CA VAL A 26 -16.29 -29.34 8.45
C VAL A 26 -16.66 -29.49 6.97
N ILE A 27 -17.83 -30.05 6.67
CA ILE A 27 -18.33 -30.18 5.29
C ILE A 27 -18.62 -28.81 4.68
N GLY A 28 -19.25 -27.90 5.44
CA GLY A 28 -19.54 -26.55 4.99
C GLY A 28 -18.27 -25.73 4.69
N ALA A 29 -17.24 -25.85 5.53
CA ALA A 29 -15.95 -25.21 5.30
C ALA A 29 -15.25 -25.74 4.03
N GLY A 30 -15.30 -27.05 3.80
CA GLY A 30 -14.72 -27.67 2.60
C GLY A 30 -15.41 -27.22 1.31
N LEU A 31 -16.73 -27.27 1.26
CA LEU A 31 -17.51 -26.89 0.07
C LEU A 31 -17.46 -25.37 -0.18
N GLY A 32 -17.57 -24.55 0.87
CA GLY A 32 -17.48 -23.10 0.75
C GLY A 32 -16.08 -22.63 0.34
N GLY A 33 -15.03 -23.18 0.98
CA GLY A 33 -13.64 -22.88 0.62
C GLY A 33 -13.29 -23.32 -0.79
N GLY A 34 -13.76 -24.50 -1.22
CA GLY A 34 -13.57 -25.01 -2.59
C GLY A 34 -14.20 -24.12 -3.66
N ALA A 35 -15.42 -23.62 -3.42
CA ALA A 35 -16.10 -22.70 -4.34
C ALA A 35 -15.35 -21.37 -4.48
N VAL A 36 -14.84 -20.81 -3.38
CA VAL A 36 -14.01 -19.60 -3.39
C VAL A 36 -12.70 -19.83 -4.13
N TYR A 37 -12.04 -20.98 -3.89
CA TYR A 37 -10.79 -21.34 -4.56
C TYR A 37 -10.96 -21.41 -6.09
N LEU A 38 -12.03 -22.06 -6.56
CA LEU A 38 -12.34 -22.14 -7.99
C LEU A 38 -12.62 -20.77 -8.61
N ALA A 39 -13.38 -19.92 -7.93
CA ALA A 39 -13.68 -18.56 -8.40
C ALA A 39 -12.45 -17.65 -8.46
N VAL A 40 -11.50 -17.81 -7.53
CA VAL A 40 -10.24 -17.06 -7.54
C VAL A 40 -9.30 -17.53 -8.66
N GLN A 41 -9.28 -18.84 -8.96
CA GLN A 41 -8.41 -19.39 -10.00
C GLN A 41 -8.74 -18.83 -11.41
N GLU A 42 -10.02 -18.61 -11.71
CA GLU A 42 -10.44 -17.97 -12.97
C GLU A 42 -9.98 -16.51 -13.07
N LYS A 43 -10.01 -15.77 -11.96
CA LYS A 43 -9.51 -14.37 -11.93
C LYS A 43 -8.00 -14.27 -12.10
N LEU A 44 -7.23 -15.26 -11.64
CA LEU A 44 -5.78 -15.29 -11.84
C LEU A 44 -5.39 -15.63 -13.28
N ASN A 45 -6.16 -16.49 -13.96
CA ASN A 45 -5.91 -16.81 -15.37
C ASN A 45 -6.31 -15.68 -16.34
N SER A 46 -7.08 -14.70 -15.86
CA SER A 46 -7.56 -13.55 -16.65
C SER A 46 -6.67 -12.31 -16.51
N ILE A 47 -5.50 -12.42 -15.86
CA ILE A 47 -4.53 -11.32 -15.79
C ILE A 47 -3.89 -11.15 -17.17
N THR A 48 -4.56 -10.34 -18.00
CA THR A 48 -4.03 -9.87 -19.26
C THR A 48 -2.99 -8.81 -18.95
N VAL A 49 -1.72 -9.17 -19.10
CA VAL A 49 -0.62 -8.20 -19.13
C VAL A 49 -0.83 -7.30 -20.35
N PRO A 50 -0.93 -5.98 -20.20
CA PRO A 50 -1.02 -5.09 -21.35
C PRO A 50 0.22 -5.29 -22.23
N SER A 51 -0.02 -5.62 -23.50
CA SER A 51 1.02 -5.63 -24.53
C SER A 51 1.77 -4.30 -24.48
N PRO A 52 3.11 -4.27 -24.47
CA PRO A 52 3.84 -3.01 -24.57
C PRO A 52 3.37 -2.30 -25.83
N ALA A 53 2.90 -1.06 -25.70
CA ALA A 53 2.63 -0.21 -26.84
C ALA A 53 3.90 -0.11 -27.70
N PRO A 54 3.80 -0.09 -29.04
CA PRO A 54 4.97 0.08 -29.88
C PRO A 54 5.71 1.35 -29.48
N ALA A 55 7.01 1.22 -29.22
CA ALA A 55 7.86 2.34 -28.84
C ALA A 55 7.69 3.48 -29.85
N VAL A 56 7.32 4.66 -29.36
CA VAL A 56 7.35 5.89 -30.15
C VAL A 56 8.81 6.11 -30.55
N VAL A 57 9.11 5.90 -31.84
CA VAL A 57 10.40 6.25 -32.41
C VAL A 57 10.47 7.78 -32.46
N ILE A 58 11.10 8.37 -31.45
CA ILE A 58 11.43 9.81 -31.49
C ILE A 58 12.59 9.95 -32.47
N THR A 59 12.29 10.36 -33.70
CA THR A 59 13.30 10.80 -34.67
C THR A 59 13.86 12.14 -34.23
N GLN A 60 14.90 12.09 -33.39
CA GLN A 60 15.67 13.28 -33.03
C GLN A 60 16.45 13.78 -34.27
N PRO A 61 16.27 15.05 -34.69
CA PRO A 61 17.08 15.62 -35.77
C PRO A 61 18.55 15.70 -35.31
N ALA A 62 19.44 15.09 -36.09
CA ALA A 62 20.87 15.07 -35.82
C ALA A 62 21.48 16.48 -35.85
N PRO A 63 22.20 16.92 -34.80
CA PRO A 63 23.07 18.09 -34.88
C PRO A 63 24.26 17.78 -35.81
N ALA A 64 24.52 18.69 -36.76
CA ALA A 64 25.63 18.56 -37.69
C ALA A 64 26.98 18.91 -37.04
N ALA A 65 27.85 17.89 -36.92
CA ALA A 65 29.34 17.88 -36.89
C ALA A 65 30.10 18.57 -35.72
N PRO A 66 31.40 18.23 -35.45
CA PRO A 66 32.31 17.30 -36.14
C PRO A 66 32.92 16.18 -35.26
N ALA A 67 33.58 15.23 -35.93
CA ALA A 67 34.18 14.01 -35.39
C ALA A 67 35.18 14.23 -34.23
N SER A 68 35.04 13.45 -33.15
CA SER A 68 36.10 13.19 -32.17
C SER A 68 35.87 11.84 -31.47
N GLY A 69 36.44 10.77 -32.06
CA GLY A 69 36.75 9.47 -31.42
C GLY A 69 35.61 8.63 -30.81
N PRO A 70 35.72 7.29 -30.78
CA PRO A 70 34.82 6.47 -29.99
C PRO A 70 35.17 6.63 -28.50
N THR A 71 34.47 7.52 -27.79
CA THR A 71 34.43 7.44 -26.33
C THR A 71 33.40 6.37 -25.97
N ASN A 72 33.88 5.17 -25.66
CA ASN A 72 33.05 4.12 -25.07
C ASN A 72 32.62 4.59 -23.67
N THR A 73 31.52 5.33 -23.58
CA THR A 73 30.85 5.60 -22.30
C THR A 73 30.09 4.34 -21.91
N THR A 74 30.79 3.43 -21.25
CA THR A 74 30.18 2.32 -20.51
C THR A 74 29.37 2.92 -19.36
N VAL A 75 28.08 3.17 -19.58
CA VAL A 75 27.16 3.54 -18.51
C VAL A 75 26.95 2.28 -17.66
N ASN A 76 27.64 2.19 -16.53
CA ASN A 76 27.44 1.15 -15.54
C ASN A 76 26.07 1.41 -14.87
N ILE A 77 24.99 0.85 -15.44
CA ILE A 77 23.59 1.13 -15.08
C ILE A 77 23.28 0.89 -13.58
N GLU A 78 24.06 0.05 -12.92
CA GLU A 78 23.91 -0.25 -11.49
C GLU A 78 24.30 0.94 -10.58
N THR A 79 25.27 1.76 -10.99
CA THR A 79 25.79 2.86 -10.16
C THR A 79 24.84 4.05 -10.15
N ALA A 80 24.30 4.44 -11.31
CA ALA A 80 23.46 5.64 -11.42
C ALA A 80 22.13 5.55 -10.64
N VAL A 81 21.52 4.35 -10.58
CA VAL A 81 20.28 4.14 -9.83
C VAL A 81 20.56 4.15 -8.33
N THR A 82 21.64 3.50 -7.90
CA THR A 82 22.04 3.43 -6.49
C THR A 82 22.38 4.82 -5.94
N ASP A 83 23.17 5.60 -6.70
CA ASP A 83 23.53 6.98 -6.33
C ASP A 83 22.31 7.89 -6.17
N ALA A 84 21.30 7.72 -7.03
CA ALA A 84 20.07 8.51 -6.95
C ALA A 84 19.29 8.18 -5.67
N VAL A 85 19.13 6.89 -5.34
CA VAL A 85 18.42 6.43 -4.14
C VAL A 85 19.11 6.91 -2.86
N ASP A 86 20.44 6.87 -2.82
CA ASP A 86 21.21 7.35 -1.67
C ASP A 86 21.05 8.86 -1.46
N LYS A 87 20.98 9.61 -2.57
CA LYS A 87 20.82 11.07 -2.52
C LYS A 87 19.40 11.53 -2.16
N VAL A 88 18.36 10.89 -2.70
CA VAL A 88 16.96 11.34 -2.50
C VAL A 88 16.24 10.63 -1.37
N GLY A 89 16.68 9.42 -1.01
CA GLY A 89 16.01 8.58 -0.03
C GLY A 89 15.78 9.23 1.34
N PRO A 90 16.71 10.04 1.90
CA PRO A 90 16.47 10.74 3.16
C PRO A 90 15.33 11.77 3.12
N ALA A 91 15.03 12.32 1.94
CA ALA A 91 13.96 13.32 1.79
C ALA A 91 12.56 12.71 1.66
N VAL A 92 12.46 11.40 1.37
CA VAL A 92 11.18 10.71 1.21
C VAL A 92 10.68 10.25 2.57
N ILE A 93 9.42 10.54 2.85
CA ILE A 93 8.76 10.25 4.13
C ILE A 93 7.44 9.52 3.90
N THR A 94 6.97 8.84 4.94
CA THR A 94 5.59 8.34 5.00
C THR A 94 4.75 9.32 5.80
N VAL A 95 3.61 9.73 5.26
CA VAL A 95 2.61 10.56 5.93
C VAL A 95 1.47 9.66 6.38
N VAL A 96 1.10 9.75 7.65
CA VAL A 96 0.00 9.01 8.28
C VAL A 96 -1.01 10.00 8.83
N ASN A 97 -2.26 9.84 8.42
CA ASN A 97 -3.38 10.64 8.83
C ASN A 97 -4.35 9.78 9.65
N GLN A 98 -4.65 10.22 10.87
CA GLN A 98 -5.73 9.65 11.67
C GLN A 98 -6.99 10.46 11.48
N LEU A 99 -8.05 9.82 11.00
CA LEU A 99 -9.36 10.45 10.78
C LEU A 99 -10.20 10.44 12.06
N ALA A 100 -11.07 11.42 12.22
CA ALA A 100 -11.92 11.59 13.40
C ALA A 100 -12.87 10.39 13.70
N GLY A 101 -13.09 9.51 12.72
CA GLY A 101 -13.91 8.29 12.86
C GLY A 101 -13.13 7.02 13.24
N GLY A 102 -11.85 7.13 13.61
CA GLY A 102 -11.00 5.98 13.93
C GLY A 102 -10.43 5.25 12.70
N GLY A 103 -10.62 5.81 11.50
CA GLY A 103 -9.95 5.37 10.28
C GLY A 103 -8.54 5.95 10.17
N GLN A 104 -7.72 5.33 9.31
CA GLN A 104 -6.37 5.80 8.99
C GLN A 104 -6.20 5.90 7.48
N ALA A 105 -5.56 6.96 7.03
CA ALA A 105 -5.04 7.10 5.68
C ALA A 105 -3.51 7.23 5.74
N SER A 106 -2.81 6.74 4.72
CA SER A 106 -1.37 6.89 4.62
C SER A 106 -0.94 7.08 3.17
N GLY A 107 0.20 7.74 3.00
CA GLY A 107 0.78 8.01 1.69
C GLY A 107 2.23 8.44 1.83
N SER A 108 2.86 8.78 0.71
CA SER A 108 4.21 9.30 0.69
C SER A 108 4.22 10.83 0.73
N GLY A 109 5.35 11.38 1.15
CA GLY A 109 5.64 12.80 1.02
C GLY A 109 7.13 13.03 0.78
N VAL A 110 7.47 14.27 0.43
CA VAL A 110 8.84 14.69 0.22
C VAL A 110 9.12 15.95 1.02
N ILE A 111 10.21 15.96 1.78
CA ILE A 111 10.70 17.14 2.49
C ILE A 111 11.30 18.09 1.45
N VAL A 112 10.82 19.33 1.43
CA VAL A 112 11.23 20.35 0.45
C VAL A 112 12.05 21.47 1.06
N SER A 113 12.13 21.54 2.40
CA SER A 113 12.95 22.56 3.08
C SER A 113 13.53 22.05 4.41
N PRO A 114 14.72 22.56 4.81
CA PRO A 114 15.39 22.19 6.06
C PRO A 114 14.61 22.65 7.31
N GLU A 115 13.73 23.64 7.16
CA GLU A 115 12.80 24.06 8.20
C GLU A 115 11.70 23.01 8.45
N GLY A 116 11.59 21.96 7.63
CA GLY A 116 10.66 20.85 7.81
C GLY A 116 9.31 21.04 7.14
N TYR A 117 9.28 21.77 6.02
CA TYR A 117 8.13 21.75 5.12
C TYR A 117 8.22 20.52 4.22
N ALA A 118 7.08 19.84 4.03
CA ALA A 118 6.97 18.69 3.16
C ALA A 118 5.70 18.78 2.29
N VAL A 119 5.77 18.16 1.12
CA VAL A 119 4.67 18.09 0.16
C VAL A 119 4.16 16.65 0.09
N THR A 120 2.83 16.50 0.02
CA THR A 120 2.12 15.23 -0.15
C THR A 120 0.84 15.47 -0.96
N ASN A 121 0.02 14.44 -1.14
CA ASN A 121 -1.29 14.58 -1.77
C ASN A 121 -2.33 15.14 -0.81
N ASN A 122 -3.29 15.92 -1.32
CA ASN A 122 -4.40 16.43 -0.51
C ASN A 122 -5.24 15.28 0.04
N HIS A 123 -5.56 14.26 -0.76
CA HIS A 123 -6.38 13.14 -0.33
C HIS A 123 -5.75 12.33 0.83
N VAL A 124 -4.44 12.43 1.06
CA VAL A 124 -3.76 11.78 2.20
C VAL A 124 -4.08 12.52 3.51
N VAL A 125 -4.17 13.84 3.45
CA VAL A 125 -4.32 14.71 4.63
C VAL A 125 -5.74 15.25 4.83
N GLU A 126 -6.66 14.96 3.92
CA GLU A 126 -8.05 15.39 4.01
C GLU A 126 -8.75 14.81 5.24
N GLY A 127 -9.63 15.61 5.88
CA GLY A 127 -10.38 15.17 7.06
C GLY A 127 -9.51 14.79 8.27
N ASN A 128 -8.27 15.27 8.32
CA ASN A 128 -7.32 14.90 9.37
C ASN A 128 -7.78 15.34 10.76
N SER A 129 -7.61 14.45 11.73
CA SER A 129 -7.63 14.76 13.16
C SER A 129 -6.22 14.89 13.71
N SER A 130 -5.29 14.07 13.22
CA SER A 130 -3.88 14.14 13.54
C SER A 130 -3.02 13.66 12.36
N LEU A 131 -1.88 14.33 12.15
CA LEU A 131 -0.90 13.96 11.14
C LEU A 131 0.42 13.57 11.81
N THR A 132 0.97 12.45 11.37
CA THR A 132 2.28 11.95 11.80
C THR A 132 3.11 11.62 10.57
N VAL A 133 4.39 11.97 10.63
CA VAL A 133 5.38 11.62 9.61
C VAL A 133 6.29 10.53 10.14
N ILE A 134 6.65 9.58 9.28
CA ILE A 134 7.64 8.53 9.53
C ILE A 134 8.80 8.75 8.56
N PHE A 135 10.01 8.91 9.10
CA PHE A 135 11.23 9.08 8.31
C PHE A 135 11.81 7.71 7.89
N ARG A 136 12.78 7.72 6.97
CA ARG A 136 13.45 6.50 6.47
C ARG A 136 14.11 5.68 7.57
N ASP A 137 14.56 6.31 8.65
CA ASP A 137 15.18 5.64 9.81
C ASP A 137 14.15 5.05 10.80
N GLY A 138 12.86 5.21 10.52
CA GLY A 138 11.75 4.75 11.36
C GLY A 138 11.37 5.71 12.47
N GLN A 139 12.07 6.84 12.65
CA GLN A 139 11.64 7.87 13.59
C GLN A 139 10.32 8.49 13.16
N THR A 140 9.54 8.96 14.12
CA THR A 140 8.25 9.60 13.87
C THR A 140 8.21 11.01 14.45
N ALA A 141 7.51 11.90 13.77
CA ALA A 141 7.30 13.27 14.21
C ALA A 141 5.86 13.72 13.93
N PRO A 142 5.23 14.48 14.84
CA PRO A 142 3.93 15.07 14.55
C PRO A 142 4.08 16.13 13.46
N ALA A 143 3.03 16.29 12.66
CA ALA A 143 2.95 17.30 11.61
C ALA A 143 1.63 18.05 11.68
N SER A 144 1.58 19.22 11.06
CA SER A 144 0.37 20.03 10.92
C SER A 144 0.17 20.43 9.46
N LEU A 145 -1.08 20.47 9.00
CA LEU A 145 -1.41 20.99 7.69
C LEU A 145 -1.12 22.50 7.63
N VAL A 146 -0.35 22.93 6.63
CA VAL A 146 -0.10 24.36 6.34
C VAL A 146 -1.13 24.87 5.34
N GLY A 147 -1.42 24.07 4.32
CA GLY A 147 -2.41 24.38 3.30
C GLY A 147 -2.55 23.24 2.29
N ALA A 148 -3.66 23.23 1.55
CA ALA A 148 -3.93 22.25 0.53
C ALA A 148 -4.65 22.86 -0.68
N ASP A 149 -4.45 22.24 -1.82
CA ASP A 149 -5.15 22.52 -3.08
C ASP A 149 -5.91 21.24 -3.51
N PRO A 150 -7.23 21.21 -3.34
CA PRO A 150 -8.07 20.08 -3.74
C PRO A 150 -8.12 19.86 -5.25
N VAL A 151 -7.87 20.88 -6.07
CA VAL A 151 -7.96 20.78 -7.55
C VAL A 151 -6.72 20.09 -8.11
N ALA A 152 -5.54 20.43 -7.58
CA ALA A 152 -4.27 19.82 -7.97
C ALA A 152 -3.95 18.52 -7.19
N ASP A 153 -4.74 18.18 -6.17
CA ASP A 153 -4.49 17.11 -5.20
C ASP A 153 -3.11 17.21 -4.51
N VAL A 154 -2.76 18.41 -4.05
CA VAL A 154 -1.48 18.68 -3.37
C VAL A 154 -1.73 19.31 -2.01
N ALA A 155 -0.91 18.96 -1.03
CA ALA A 155 -0.90 19.59 0.28
C ALA A 155 0.52 19.83 0.79
N VAL A 156 0.66 20.89 1.58
CA VAL A 156 1.89 21.23 2.30
C VAL A 156 1.66 21.00 3.79
N ILE A 157 2.53 20.20 4.39
CA ILE A 157 2.55 19.94 5.83
C ILE A 157 3.83 20.50 6.45
N LYS A 158 3.75 20.84 7.73
CA LYS A 158 4.89 21.26 8.54
C LYS A 158 5.18 20.18 9.58
N ILE A 159 6.37 19.60 9.50
CA ILE A 159 6.88 18.64 10.48
C ILE A 159 7.34 19.42 11.71
N GLN A 160 6.99 18.92 12.90
CA GLN A 160 7.44 19.50 14.15
C GLN A 160 8.75 18.85 14.62
N GLY A 161 9.65 19.65 15.17
CA GLY A 161 10.95 19.18 15.63
C GLY A 161 12.02 19.14 14.54
N LYS A 162 13.07 18.36 14.77
CA LYS A 162 14.23 18.28 13.89
C LYS A 162 13.97 17.28 12.77
N VAL A 163 14.16 17.70 11.53
CA VAL A 163 14.22 16.81 10.37
C VAL A 163 15.61 16.16 10.35
N PRO A 164 15.70 14.82 10.27
CA PRO A 164 16.96 14.08 10.23
C PRO A 164 17.75 14.27 8.93
#